data_AF-A0A6G2Q4L9-F1
#
_entry.id   AF-A0A6G2Q4L9-F1
#
_cell.length_a   1.000
_cell.length_b   1.000
_cell.length_c   1.000
_cell.angle_alpha   90.00
_cell.angle_beta   90.00
_cell.angle_gamma   90.00
#
_symmetry.space_group_name_H-M   'P 1'
#
loop_
_entity.id
_entity.type
_entity.pdbx_description
1 polymer ?
#
loop_
_entity_poly.entity_id
_entity_poly.type
_entity_poly.pdbx_seq_one_letter_code
_entity_poly.pdbx_strand_id
1 'polypeptide(L)'
;SPLLIASLLAVLKAGAGYTLLDPQFPQERLNKALGQTGPSVVISQAYLPALEHTAPLIDLTADATVIAATSGAAVETSGHPEAVACIMFTSGSTGTPKGVAASHRALAATFLGPEYLHFGPEQSYLQCSPISWDAFA
;
A
#
# COMPACT_ATOMS: atom_id res chain seq x y z
N SER A 1 -10.00 2.83 7.42
CA SER A 1 -9.46 2.86 8.79
C SER A 1 -8.18 3.69 8.82
N PRO A 2 -7.89 4.47 9.87
CA PRO A 2 -6.60 5.18 10.02
C PRO A 2 -5.38 4.25 9.94
N LEU A 3 -5.54 2.99 10.38
CA LEU A 3 -4.50 1.98 10.32
C LEU A 3 -4.01 1.69 8.89
N LEU A 4 -4.89 1.78 7.88
CA LEU A 4 -4.50 1.62 6.48
C LEU A 4 -3.42 2.64 6.08
N ILE A 5 -3.64 3.92 6.44
CA ILE A 5 -2.71 4.99 6.12
C ILE A 5 -1.41 4.84 6.91
N ALA A 6 -1.51 4.46 8.20
CA ALA A 6 -0.34 4.17 9.02
C ALA A 6 0.51 3.04 8.42
N SER A 7 -0.12 1.94 7.95
CA SER A 7 0.58 0.82 7.30
C SER A 7 1.24 1.23 5.99
N LEU A 8 0.56 1.99 5.13
CA LEU A 8 1.15 2.52 3.90
C LEU A 8 2.40 3.36 4.18
N LEU A 9 2.30 4.29 5.12
CA LEU A 9 3.43 5.12 5.52
C LEU A 9 4.55 4.29 6.16
N ALA A 10 4.22 3.27 6.94
CA ALA A 10 5.21 2.37 7.54
C ALA A 10 6.00 1.61 6.47
N VAL A 11 5.32 1.07 5.44
CA VAL A 11 5.98 0.38 4.32
C VAL A 11 6.92 1.32 3.56
N LEU A 12 6.45 2.52 3.23
CA LEU A 12 7.27 3.53 2.53
C LEU A 12 8.45 4.00 3.39
N LYS A 13 8.23 4.22 4.69
CA LYS A 13 9.29 4.59 5.65
C LYS A 13 10.31 3.48 5.88
N ALA A 14 9.95 2.23 5.67
CA ALA A 14 10.88 1.09 5.66
C ALA A 14 11.66 0.96 4.34
N GLY A 15 11.39 1.83 3.35
CA GLY A 15 12.03 1.80 2.03
C GLY A 15 11.46 0.72 1.09
N ALA A 16 10.29 0.17 1.40
CA ALA A 16 9.63 -0.85 0.60
C ALA A 16 8.47 -0.27 -0.23
N GLY A 17 8.11 -0.99 -1.30
CA GLY A 17 6.91 -0.73 -2.07
C GLY A 17 5.69 -1.50 -1.53
N TYR A 18 4.49 -1.00 -1.80
CA TYR A 18 3.24 -1.64 -1.38
C TYR A 18 2.36 -2.06 -2.56
N THR A 19 1.52 -3.06 -2.34
CA THR A 19 0.30 -3.32 -3.13
C THR A 19 -0.88 -3.28 -2.18
N LEU A 20 -2.01 -2.74 -2.63
CA LEU A 20 -3.25 -2.75 -1.85
C LEU A 20 -4.19 -3.83 -2.37
N LEU A 21 -4.63 -4.71 -1.46
CA LEU A 21 -5.56 -5.79 -1.73
C LEU A 21 -6.89 -5.42 -1.10
N ASP A 22 -7.89 -5.13 -1.94
CA ASP A 22 -9.22 -4.77 -1.47
C ASP A 22 -10.00 -6.03 -1.06
N PRO A 23 -10.37 -6.20 0.22
CA PRO A 23 -11.07 -7.39 0.69
C PRO A 23 -12.48 -7.53 0.09
N GLN A 24 -13.01 -6.50 -0.59
CA GLN A 24 -14.27 -6.58 -1.33
C GLN A 24 -14.13 -7.35 -2.65
N PHE A 25 -12.90 -7.58 -3.14
CA PHE A 25 -12.68 -8.41 -4.32
C PHE A 25 -12.71 -9.91 -4.01
N PRO A 26 -13.04 -10.75 -5.00
CA PRO A 26 -13.00 -12.20 -4.84
C PRO A 26 -11.62 -12.69 -4.37
N GLN A 27 -11.60 -13.61 -3.40
CA GLN A 27 -10.36 -14.14 -2.81
C GLN A 27 -9.39 -14.70 -3.85
N GLU A 28 -9.90 -15.37 -4.89
CA GLU A 28 -9.07 -15.88 -6.00
C GLU A 28 -8.30 -14.75 -6.72
N ARG A 29 -8.94 -13.59 -6.91
CA ARG A 29 -8.29 -12.42 -7.52
C ARG A 29 -7.20 -11.87 -6.61
N LEU A 30 -7.44 -11.85 -5.30
CA LEU A 30 -6.48 -11.39 -4.32
C LEU A 30 -5.26 -12.33 -4.25
N ASN A 31 -5.48 -13.65 -4.21
CA ASN A 31 -4.40 -14.64 -4.23
C ASN A 31 -3.57 -14.56 -5.51
N LYS A 32 -4.19 -14.32 -6.68
CA LYS A 32 -3.49 -14.10 -7.95
C LYS A 32 -2.58 -12.87 -7.90
N ALA A 33 -3.11 -11.74 -7.45
CA ALA A 33 -2.35 -10.50 -7.29
C ALA A 33 -1.19 -10.69 -6.30
N LEU A 34 -1.47 -11.29 -5.15
CA LEU A 34 -0.49 -11.58 -4.10
C LEU A 34 0.64 -12.47 -4.62
N GLY A 35 0.29 -13.55 -5.33
CA GLY A 35 1.25 -14.46 -5.97
C GLY A 35 2.12 -13.80 -7.04
N GLN A 36 1.58 -12.83 -7.79
CA GLN A 36 2.37 -12.05 -8.75
C GLN A 36 3.34 -11.08 -8.07
N THR A 37 2.99 -10.55 -6.89
CA THR A 37 3.86 -9.59 -6.17
C THR A 37 4.98 -10.25 -5.38
N GLY A 38 4.79 -11.47 -4.87
CA GLY A 38 5.78 -12.17 -4.05
C GLY A 38 6.26 -11.31 -2.86
N PRO A 39 5.35 -10.83 -1.99
CA PRO A 39 5.70 -9.83 -0.98
C PRO A 39 6.63 -10.41 0.09
N SER A 40 7.50 -9.57 0.64
CA SER A 40 8.34 -9.93 1.78
C SER A 40 7.57 -9.98 3.10
N VAL A 41 6.45 -9.26 3.20
CA VAL A 41 5.57 -9.15 4.37
C VAL A 41 4.14 -8.92 3.91
N VAL A 42 3.16 -9.51 4.60
CA VAL A 42 1.74 -9.17 4.47
C VAL A 42 1.30 -8.43 5.73
N ILE A 43 0.59 -7.33 5.56
CA ILE A 43 -0.01 -6.56 6.67
C ILE A 43 -1.53 -6.73 6.57
N SER A 44 -2.17 -7.20 7.63
CA SER A 44 -3.62 -7.44 7.66
C SER A 44 -4.24 -7.09 9.02
N GLN A 45 -5.53 -7.36 9.17
CA GLN A 45 -6.26 -7.24 10.43
C GLN A 45 -7.07 -8.52 10.65
N ALA A 46 -7.20 -8.95 11.90
CA ALA A 46 -7.86 -10.21 12.27
C ALA A 46 -9.30 -10.43 11.72
N TYR A 47 -10.04 -9.35 11.39
CA TYR A 47 -11.39 -9.48 10.83
C TYR A 47 -11.42 -9.73 9.31
N LEU A 48 -10.29 -9.59 8.62
CA LEU A 48 -10.18 -9.80 7.18
C LEU A 48 -10.00 -11.28 6.85
N PRO A 49 -10.50 -11.73 5.69
CA PRO A 49 -10.27 -13.10 5.24
C PRO A 49 -8.79 -13.38 5.04
N ALA A 50 -8.34 -14.56 5.46
CA ALA A 50 -6.98 -15.01 5.22
C ALA A 50 -6.73 -15.24 3.72
N LEU A 51 -5.57 -14.81 3.25
CA LEU A 51 -5.09 -15.05 1.89
C LEU A 51 -4.01 -16.12 1.89
N GLU A 52 -3.81 -16.77 0.75
CA GLU A 52 -2.79 -17.81 0.62
C GLU A 52 -1.42 -17.18 0.37
N HIS A 53 -0.55 -17.20 1.39
CA HIS A 53 0.83 -16.72 1.29
C HIS A 53 1.77 -17.44 2.25
N THR A 54 3.07 -17.37 1.95
CA THR A 54 4.16 -17.84 2.82
C THR A 54 4.93 -16.71 3.48
N ALA A 55 4.63 -15.46 3.13
CA ALA A 55 5.27 -14.28 3.70
C ALA A 55 4.89 -14.13 5.19
N PRO A 56 5.79 -13.61 6.04
CA PRO A 56 5.46 -13.17 7.39
C PRO A 56 4.22 -12.26 7.42
N LEU A 57 3.33 -12.50 8.39
CA LEU A 57 2.13 -11.71 8.62
C LEU A 57 2.36 -10.74 9.78
N ILE A 58 2.04 -9.47 9.58
CA ILE A 58 1.82 -8.49 10.63
C ILE A 58 0.30 -8.28 10.75
N ASP A 59 -0.29 -8.74 11.85
CA ASP A 59 -1.71 -8.52 12.13
C ASP A 59 -1.85 -7.29 13.03
N LEU A 60 -2.36 -6.20 12.48
CA LEU A 60 -2.47 -4.92 13.21
C LEU A 60 -3.40 -4.98 14.42
N THR A 61 -4.25 -6.00 14.50
CA THR A 61 -5.14 -6.23 15.65
C THR A 61 -4.45 -7.11 16.69
N ALA A 62 -3.85 -8.22 16.28
CA ALA A 62 -3.18 -9.14 17.22
C ALA A 62 -1.85 -8.57 17.76
N ASP A 63 -1.09 -7.86 16.91
CA ASP A 63 0.24 -7.33 17.23
C ASP A 63 0.19 -5.90 17.81
N ALA A 64 -1.01 -5.37 18.09
CA ALA A 64 -1.19 -3.97 18.50
C ALA A 64 -0.32 -3.58 19.72
N THR A 65 -0.17 -4.47 20.70
CA THR A 65 0.65 -4.25 21.90
C THR A 65 2.15 -4.24 21.58
N VAL A 66 2.61 -5.12 20.69
CA VAL A 66 4.00 -5.19 20.23
C VAL A 66 4.36 -3.96 19.41
N ILE A 67 3.47 -3.56 18.49
CA ILE A 67 3.63 -2.35 17.69
C ILE A 67 3.70 -1.12 18.60
N ALA A 68 2.81 -1.00 19.59
CA ALA A 68 2.81 0.13 20.53
C ALA A 68 4.05 0.19 21.43
N ALA A 69 4.66 -0.97 21.73
CA ALA A 69 5.90 -1.05 22.50
C ALA A 69 7.16 -0.77 21.65
N THR A 70 7.03 -0.75 20.31
CA THR A 70 8.14 -0.50 19.40
C THR A 70 8.46 1.00 19.36
N SER A 71 9.76 1.33 19.19
CA SER A 71 10.20 2.72 19.10
C SER A 71 9.51 3.47 17.95
N GLY A 72 8.97 4.66 18.24
CA GLY A 72 8.46 5.59 17.24
C GLY A 72 9.53 6.48 16.62
N ALA A 73 10.82 6.20 16.87
CA ALA A 73 11.93 6.95 16.29
C ALA A 73 11.94 6.86 14.76
N ALA A 74 12.52 7.87 14.12
CA ALA A 74 12.70 7.84 12.67
C ALA A 74 13.56 6.63 12.27
N VAL A 75 13.14 5.93 11.22
CA VAL A 75 13.90 4.83 10.63
C VAL A 75 14.83 5.40 9.58
N GLU A 76 16.12 5.10 9.68
CA GLU A 76 17.07 5.40 8.62
C GLU A 76 16.92 4.38 7.50
N THR A 77 16.71 4.85 6.27
CA THR A 77 16.67 3.99 5.08
C THR A 77 17.47 4.61 3.95
N SER A 78 18.04 3.76 3.11
CA SER A 78 18.74 4.14 1.87
C SER A 78 17.80 4.18 0.66
N GLY A 79 16.53 4.55 0.87
CA GLY A 79 15.50 4.55 -0.18
C GLY A 79 15.97 5.25 -1.46
N HIS A 80 15.64 4.67 -2.62
CA HIS A 80 16.05 5.19 -3.93
C HIS A 80 14.83 5.76 -4.67
N PRO A 81 14.92 6.95 -5.32
CA PRO A 81 13.77 7.55 -6.02
C PRO A 81 13.17 6.67 -7.13
N GLU A 82 13.99 5.84 -7.79
CA GLU A 82 13.53 4.89 -8.81
C GLU A 82 13.06 3.54 -8.25
N ALA A 83 13.18 3.31 -6.94
CA ALA A 83 12.63 2.10 -6.34
C ALA A 83 11.10 2.11 -6.47
N VAL A 84 10.51 0.92 -6.64
CA VAL A 84 9.06 0.74 -6.70
C VAL A 84 8.45 1.14 -5.36
N ALA A 85 7.53 2.09 -5.39
CA ALA A 85 6.78 2.54 -4.23
C ALA A 85 5.39 1.90 -4.16
N CYS A 86 4.75 1.69 -5.32
CA CYS A 86 3.41 1.13 -5.38
C CYS A 86 3.26 0.19 -6.59
N ILE A 87 2.52 -0.89 -6.40
CA ILE A 87 2.00 -1.74 -7.47
C ILE A 87 0.47 -1.72 -7.37
N MET A 88 -0.21 -1.36 -8.47
CA MET A 88 -1.66 -1.42 -8.59
C MET A 88 -2.08 -2.38 -9.69
N PHE A 89 -3.17 -3.12 -9.46
CA PHE A 89 -3.62 -4.16 -10.38
C PHE A 89 -4.81 -3.72 -11.23
N THR A 90 -4.63 -3.76 -12.54
CA THR A 90 -5.70 -3.47 -13.51
C THR A 90 -6.34 -4.75 -14.05
N SER A 91 -7.55 -4.64 -14.62
CA SER A 91 -8.19 -5.75 -15.31
C SER A 91 -7.38 -6.13 -16.55
N GLY A 92 -6.86 -7.35 -16.58
CA GLY A 92 -6.27 -7.91 -17.80
C GLY A 92 -7.35 -8.42 -18.74
N SER A 93 -7.20 -8.15 -20.04
CA SER A 93 -8.05 -8.72 -21.09
C SER A 93 -8.04 -10.25 -21.15
N THR A 94 -7.01 -10.88 -20.58
CA THR A 94 -6.83 -12.33 -20.48
C THR A 94 -7.40 -12.95 -19.19
N GLY A 95 -8.06 -12.14 -18.34
CA GLY A 95 -8.60 -12.59 -17.04
C GLY A 95 -7.57 -12.64 -15.90
N THR A 96 -6.28 -12.47 -16.21
CA THR A 96 -5.21 -12.34 -15.20
C THR A 96 -4.94 -10.86 -14.92
N PRO A 97 -4.97 -10.41 -13.66
CA PRO A 97 -4.59 -9.04 -13.31
C PRO A 97 -3.19 -8.68 -13.78
N LYS A 98 -2.98 -7.42 -14.16
CA LYS A 98 -1.67 -6.87 -14.53
C LYS A 98 -1.23 -5.86 -13.49
N GLY A 99 -0.06 -6.07 -12.89
CA GLY A 99 0.53 -5.13 -11.94
C GLY A 99 1.22 -3.98 -12.67
N VAL A 100 0.79 -2.75 -12.37
CA VAL A 100 1.44 -1.51 -12.80
C VAL A 100 2.30 -1.01 -11.65
N ALA A 101 3.61 -0.99 -11.86
CA ALA A 101 4.57 -0.53 -10.86
C ALA A 101 4.89 0.95 -11.06
N ALA A 102 4.79 1.74 -9.98
CA ALA A 102 5.15 3.14 -9.94
C ALA A 102 6.30 3.36 -8.95
N SER A 103 7.30 4.15 -9.34
CA SER A 103 8.43 4.51 -8.48
C SER A 103 8.07 5.61 -7.47
N HIS A 104 8.90 5.79 -6.45
CA HIS A 104 8.78 6.92 -5.53
C HIS A 104 8.77 8.26 -6.28
N ARG A 105 9.65 8.42 -7.28
CA ARG A 105 9.70 9.63 -8.12
C ARG A 105 8.39 9.84 -8.87
N ALA A 106 7.85 8.79 -9.49
CA ALA A 106 6.60 8.89 -10.25
C ALA A 106 5.43 9.35 -9.36
N LEU A 107 5.28 8.75 -8.18
CA LEU A 107 4.25 9.17 -7.23
C LEU A 107 4.46 10.60 -6.73
N ALA A 108 5.70 11.00 -6.41
CA ALA A 108 5.98 12.35 -5.96
C ALA A 108 5.68 13.39 -7.05
N ALA A 109 5.98 13.08 -8.32
CA ALA A 109 5.73 13.97 -9.45
C ALA A 109 4.23 14.25 -9.67
N THR A 110 3.33 13.34 -9.28
CA THR A 110 1.87 13.58 -9.31
C THR A 110 1.45 14.75 -8.40
N PHE A 111 2.18 14.99 -7.31
CA PHE A 111 1.84 16.00 -6.30
C PHE A 111 2.72 17.24 -6.38
N LEU A 112 3.95 17.10 -6.87
CA LEU A 112 4.95 18.17 -6.94
C LEU A 112 4.97 18.78 -8.34
N GLY A 113 4.23 19.88 -8.53
CA GLY A 113 4.21 20.60 -9.81
C GLY A 113 2.86 21.20 -10.23
N PRO A 114 1.71 20.57 -9.93
CA PRO A 114 0.42 21.16 -10.26
C PRO A 114 0.15 22.49 -9.54
N GLU A 115 -0.20 23.54 -10.29
CA GLU A 115 -0.60 24.85 -9.72
C GLU A 115 -2.08 24.88 -9.29
N TYR A 116 -2.87 23.91 -9.73
CA TYR A 116 -4.32 23.84 -9.47
C TYR A 116 -4.66 23.10 -8.16
N LEU A 117 -3.68 22.51 -7.48
CA LEU A 117 -3.88 21.71 -6.27
C LEU A 117 -2.99 22.23 -5.14
N HIS A 118 -3.59 22.53 -3.99
CA HIS A 118 -2.88 23.14 -2.86
C HIS A 118 -2.90 22.22 -1.65
N PHE A 119 -1.73 21.74 -1.22
CA PHE A 119 -1.61 20.96 0.01
C PHE A 119 -1.15 21.85 1.16
N GLY A 120 -1.84 21.73 2.30
CA GLY A 120 -1.51 22.48 3.50
C GLY A 120 -2.37 22.06 4.69
N PRO A 121 -2.10 22.58 5.89
CA PRO A 121 -2.81 22.21 7.11
C PRO A 121 -4.26 22.70 7.15
N GLU A 122 -4.62 23.69 6.33
CA GLU A 122 -5.97 24.27 6.26
C GLU A 122 -6.90 23.48 5.34
N GLN A 123 -6.36 22.52 4.58
CA GLN A 123 -7.08 21.75 3.59
C GLN A 123 -7.48 20.39 4.15
N SER A 124 -8.74 20.02 3.93
CA SER A 124 -9.26 18.69 4.23
C SER A 124 -9.65 18.00 2.94
N TYR A 125 -9.15 16.78 2.75
CA TYR A 125 -9.41 15.96 1.58
C TYR A 125 -10.21 14.73 1.97
N LEU A 126 -11.16 14.35 1.12
CA LEU A 126 -11.94 13.13 1.30
C LEU A 126 -11.23 11.96 0.63
N GLN A 127 -10.91 10.93 1.42
CA GLN A 127 -10.55 9.62 0.86
C GLN A 127 -11.83 8.92 0.39
N CYS A 128 -12.21 9.15 -0.87
CA CYS A 128 -13.42 8.58 -1.48
C CYS A 128 -13.15 7.46 -2.49
N SER A 129 -11.94 7.44 -3.07
CA SER A 129 -11.59 6.43 -4.08
C SER A 129 -11.35 5.07 -3.44
N PRO A 130 -11.73 3.96 -4.11
CA PRO A 130 -11.35 2.62 -3.68
C PRO A 130 -9.84 2.52 -3.49
N ILE A 131 -9.43 1.80 -2.46
CA ILE A 131 -8.02 1.77 -2.02
C ILE A 131 -7.10 1.08 -3.03
N SER A 132 -7.65 0.22 -3.89
CA SER A 132 -6.91 -0.54 -4.90
C SER A 132 -6.88 0.15 -6.28
N TRP A 133 -7.26 1.43 -6.34
CA TRP A 133 -7.36 2.22 -7.57
C TRP A 133 -6.51 3.49 -7.53
N ASP A 134 -5.84 3.80 -8.64
CA ASP A 134 -5.05 5.02 -8.82
C ASP A 134 -5.94 6.15 -9.33
N ALA A 135 -6.49 6.94 -8.41
CA ALA A 135 -7.33 8.09 -8.74
C ALA A 135 -6.63 9.23 -9.52
N PHE A 136 -5.35 9.06 -9.86
CA PHE A 136 -4.51 10.03 -10.52
C PHE A 136 -4.03 9.58 -11.92
N ALA A 137 -4.55 8.47 -12.44
CA ALA A 137 -4.37 8.06 -13.84
C ALA A 137 -5.34 8.78 -14.79
#